data_AF-X1UWE7-F1
#
_entry.id   AF-X1UWE7-F1
#
_cell.length_a   1.000
_cell.length_b   1.000
_cell.length_c   1.000
_cell.angle_alpha   90.00
_cell.angle_beta   90.00
_cell.angle_gamma   90.00
#
_symmetry.space_group_name_H-M   'P 1'
#
loop_
_entity.id
_entity.type
_entity.pdbx_description
1 polymer ?
#
loop_
_entity_poly.entity_id
_entity_poly.type
_entity_poly.pdbx_seq_one_letter_code
_entity_poly.pdbx_strand_id
1 'polypeptide(L)'
;GSIGVAPRFGRIETALVPGEYGGNMDCVETKEGTILYLPIWVRGAYLSFGDIHAAQGDGEICGVALETTAQVTLKLEVIKNRAAEWPRIENQTHIMVAGSARPLMDAVRIAHVELTKWLVVDYGFDKWEALQVLSQVGTMRVGNVVDPNYTIVAKFPKKYLPC
;
A
#
# COMPACT_ATOMS: atom_id res chain seq x y z
N GLY A 1 8.35 5.77 -6.53
CA GLY A 1 8.07 5.54 -5.12
C GLY A 1 6.89 6.25 -4.53
N SER A 2 6.74 7.57 -4.67
CA SER A 2 5.98 8.36 -3.68
C SER A 2 4.58 8.79 -4.12
N ILE A 3 3.56 8.38 -3.36
CA ILE A 3 2.18 8.89 -3.47
C ILE A 3 1.46 8.77 -2.13
N GLY A 4 0.80 9.85 -1.69
CA GLY A 4 0.15 9.87 -0.39
C GLY A 4 -0.75 11.08 -0.17
N VAL A 5 -1.41 11.09 0.98
CA VAL A 5 -2.30 12.17 1.44
C VAL A 5 -1.79 12.77 2.74
N ALA A 6 -2.37 13.88 3.19
CA ALA A 6 -2.01 14.47 4.47
C ALA A 6 -2.30 13.50 5.63
N PRO A 7 -1.31 13.26 6.52
CA PRO A 7 -1.48 12.39 7.67
C PRO A 7 -2.42 12.99 8.72
N ARG A 8 -2.91 12.14 9.62
CA ARG A 8 -3.75 12.53 10.76
C ARG A 8 -3.06 13.48 11.72
N PHE A 9 -3.88 14.20 12.49
CA PHE A 9 -3.45 15.08 13.59
C PHE A 9 -2.53 16.24 13.20
N GLY A 10 -2.55 16.65 11.92
CA GLY A 10 -1.73 17.77 11.45
C GLY A 10 -0.23 17.45 11.43
N ARG A 11 0.14 16.16 11.42
CA ARG A 11 1.54 15.73 11.25
C ARG A 11 2.10 16.27 9.93
N ILE A 12 3.39 16.59 9.96
CA ILE A 12 4.16 16.96 8.78
C ILE A 12 5.23 15.89 8.64
N GLU A 13 5.22 15.21 7.50
CA GLU A 13 6.17 14.15 7.20
C GLU A 13 7.01 14.57 6.00
N THR A 14 8.28 14.18 6.01
CA THR A 14 9.13 14.31 4.82
C THR A 14 8.63 13.39 3.72
N ALA A 15 8.81 13.80 2.47
CA ALA A 15 8.42 13.01 1.29
C ALA A 15 9.10 11.63 1.23
N LEU A 16 10.20 11.43 1.97
CA LEU A 16 10.99 10.19 2.04
C LEU A 16 10.40 9.14 3.01
N VAL A 17 9.47 9.50 3.90
CA VAL A 17 8.96 8.55 4.90
C VAL A 17 7.66 7.93 4.38
N PRO A 18 7.58 6.59 4.22
CA PRO A 18 6.29 5.93 4.08
C PRO A 18 5.59 5.72 5.42
N GLY A 19 4.26 5.66 5.37
CA GLY A 19 3.42 5.45 6.54
C GLY A 19 1.99 5.10 6.17
N GLU A 20 1.07 5.26 7.13
CA GLU A 20 -0.34 4.95 6.94
C GLU A 20 -0.99 5.76 5.81
N TYR A 21 -0.40 6.91 5.51
CA TYR A 21 -0.86 7.90 4.54
C TYR A 21 -0.33 7.64 3.11
N GLY A 22 0.40 6.54 2.89
CA GLY A 22 1.17 6.30 1.67
C GLY A 22 2.59 6.84 1.84
N GLY A 23 2.98 7.80 1.00
CA GLY A 23 4.33 8.38 1.00
C GLY A 23 5.29 7.54 0.16
N ASN A 24 6.57 7.50 0.55
CA ASN A 24 7.64 6.81 -0.19
C ASN A 24 7.58 5.28 -0.02
N MET A 25 6.53 4.66 -0.57
CA MET A 25 6.30 3.23 -0.38
C MET A 25 7.24 2.36 -1.22
N ASP A 26 7.76 2.93 -2.32
CA ASP A 26 8.62 2.25 -3.32
C ASP A 26 8.15 0.84 -3.62
N CYS A 27 6.87 0.72 -3.96
CA CYS A 27 6.29 -0.56 -4.29
C CYS A 27 5.98 -0.60 -5.79
N VAL A 28 6.46 -1.65 -6.46
CA VAL A 28 6.23 -1.85 -7.90
C VAL A 28 4.75 -2.11 -8.25
N GLU A 29 3.89 -2.28 -7.23
CA GLU A 29 2.46 -2.48 -7.40
C GLU A 29 1.71 -1.15 -7.61
N THR A 30 2.25 0.00 -7.20
CA THR A 30 1.70 1.32 -7.55
C THR A 30 2.15 1.70 -8.96
N LYS A 31 1.44 1.16 -9.95
CA LYS A 31 1.72 1.34 -11.38
C LYS A 31 0.44 1.52 -12.20
N GLU A 32 0.59 1.80 -13.49
CA GLU A 32 -0.54 1.85 -14.42
C GLU A 32 -1.40 0.58 -14.35
N GLY A 33 -2.73 0.76 -14.42
CA GLY A 33 -3.71 -0.33 -14.33
C GLY A 33 -4.01 -0.81 -12.91
N THR A 34 -3.53 -0.10 -11.89
CA THR A 34 -3.86 -0.36 -10.48
C THR A 34 -4.71 0.76 -9.89
N ILE A 35 -5.53 0.40 -8.90
CA ILE A 35 -6.28 1.34 -8.07
C ILE A 35 -5.58 1.40 -6.71
N LEU A 36 -5.19 2.60 -6.29
CA LEU A 36 -4.64 2.87 -4.97
C LEU A 36 -5.72 3.55 -4.12
N TYR A 37 -6.09 2.91 -3.01
CA TYR A 37 -6.98 3.49 -2.00
C TYR A 37 -6.14 4.08 -0.87
N LEU A 38 -6.29 5.38 -0.66
CA LEU A 38 -5.62 6.10 0.43
C LEU A 38 -6.66 6.54 1.48
N PRO A 39 -6.40 6.31 2.77
CA PRO A 39 -7.26 6.78 3.86
C PRO A 39 -7.24 8.31 4.00
N ILE A 40 -8.41 8.94 4.12
CA ILE A 40 -8.52 10.41 4.20
C ILE A 40 -8.87 10.84 5.62
N TRP A 41 -7.91 11.44 6.34
CA TRP A 41 -8.15 12.01 7.67
C TRP A 41 -8.35 13.53 7.67
N VAL A 42 -7.82 14.22 6.66
CA VAL A 42 -7.88 15.68 6.55
C VAL A 42 -8.82 16.06 5.41
N ARG A 43 -9.72 17.03 5.65
CA ARG A 43 -10.63 17.54 4.62
C ARG A 43 -9.82 18.08 3.43
N GLY A 44 -10.13 17.58 2.25
CA GLY A 44 -9.41 17.90 1.01
C GLY A 44 -8.33 16.88 0.65
N ALA A 45 -8.02 15.93 1.53
CA ALA A 45 -6.99 14.89 1.41
C ALA A 45 -5.55 15.42 1.27
N TYR A 46 -5.31 16.49 0.52
CA TYR A 46 -3.99 17.01 0.17
C TYR A 46 -3.11 15.93 -0.47
N LEU A 47 -3.66 15.30 -1.52
CA LEU A 47 -2.95 14.30 -2.31
C LEU A 47 -1.69 14.93 -2.92
N SER A 48 -0.56 14.23 -2.78
CA SER A 48 0.71 14.56 -3.41
C SER A 48 1.36 13.29 -3.94
N PHE A 49 2.10 13.41 -5.05
CA PHE A 49 2.85 12.31 -5.65
C PHE A 49 4.08 12.82 -6.39
N GLY A 50 5.07 11.95 -6.57
CA GLY A 50 6.32 12.24 -7.27
C GLY A 50 7.19 10.99 -7.30
N ASP A 51 8.49 11.18 -7.55
CA ASP A 51 9.48 10.11 -7.46
C ASP A 51 9.12 8.94 -8.41
N ILE A 52 9.26 9.16 -9.73
CA ILE A 52 8.86 8.17 -10.73
C ILE A 52 10.04 7.26 -11.06
N HIS A 53 9.77 5.96 -11.05
CA HIS A 53 10.76 4.93 -11.36
C HIS A 53 10.44 4.27 -12.70
N ALA A 54 11.38 4.28 -13.64
CA ALA A 54 11.24 3.52 -14.88
C ALA A 54 11.39 2.00 -14.64
N ALA A 55 12.16 1.61 -13.63
CA ALA A 55 12.31 0.24 -13.15
C ALA A 55 12.77 0.24 -11.69
N GLN A 56 12.28 -0.71 -10.91
CA GLN A 56 12.69 -0.93 -9.52
C GLN A 56 12.65 -2.43 -9.19
N GLY A 57 13.62 -2.91 -8.42
CA GLY A 57 13.61 -4.25 -7.84
C GLY A 57 13.03 -4.26 -6.42
N ASP A 58 12.68 -5.44 -5.92
CA ASP A 58 12.19 -5.57 -4.53
C ASP A 58 13.29 -5.16 -3.54
N GLY A 59 12.92 -4.30 -2.60
CA GLY A 59 13.79 -3.79 -1.55
C GLY A 59 14.60 -2.55 -1.91
N GLU A 60 14.69 -2.17 -3.19
CA GLU A 60 15.42 -0.97 -3.64
C GLU A 60 16.84 -0.87 -3.03
N ILE A 61 17.56 -1.99 -3.06
CA ILE A 61 18.67 -2.26 -2.12
C ILE A 61 19.84 -1.26 -2.16
N CYS A 62 20.05 -0.54 -3.26
CA CYS A 62 21.11 0.46 -3.37
C CYS A 62 20.68 1.87 -2.94
N GLY A 63 19.42 2.04 -2.51
CA GLY A 63 18.87 3.30 -2.02
C GLY A 63 18.06 4.10 -3.05
N VAL A 64 18.10 3.73 -4.33
CA VAL A 64 17.38 4.41 -5.42
C VAL A 64 16.97 3.41 -6.51
N ALA A 65 15.95 3.77 -7.28
CA ALA A 65 15.51 3.02 -8.45
C ALA A 65 16.14 3.57 -9.74
N LEU A 66 15.61 3.18 -10.90
CA LEU A 66 15.87 3.89 -12.15
C LEU A 66 15.03 5.17 -12.20
N GLU A 67 15.53 6.21 -11.53
CA GLU A 67 14.85 7.50 -11.36
C GLU A 67 14.60 8.21 -12.69
N THR A 68 13.40 8.75 -12.87
CA THR A 68 13.04 9.44 -14.10
C THR A 68 11.95 10.52 -13.93
N THR A 69 11.79 11.35 -14.96
CA THR A 69 10.66 12.27 -15.07
C THR A 69 9.58 11.63 -15.94
N ALA A 70 8.32 11.76 -15.54
CA ALA A 70 7.20 11.30 -16.35
C ALA A 70 5.99 12.23 -16.21
N GLN A 71 5.08 12.14 -17.19
CA GLN A 71 3.73 12.69 -17.08
C GLN A 71 2.80 11.58 -16.61
N VAL A 72 2.14 11.77 -15.48
CA VAL A 72 1.22 10.80 -14.88
C VAL A 72 -0.20 11.36 -14.90
N THR A 73 -1.14 10.57 -15.43
CA THR A 73 -2.56 10.89 -15.41
C THR A 73 -3.26 10.02 -14.37
N LEU A 74 -3.89 10.66 -13.37
CA LEU A 74 -4.63 9.99 -12.32
C LEU A 74 -6.12 10.27 -12.44
N LYS A 75 -6.96 9.26 -12.23
CA LYS A 75 -8.40 9.44 -11.96
C LYS A 75 -8.59 9.40 -10.45
N LEU A 76 -9.19 10.45 -9.89
CA LEU A 76 -9.44 10.56 -8.45
C LEU A 76 -10.93 10.43 -8.17
N GLU A 77 -11.25 9.61 -7.16
CA GLU A 77 -12.62 9.42 -6.67
C GLU A 77 -12.61 9.39 -5.14
N VAL A 78 -13.65 9.95 -4.53
CA VAL A 78 -13.80 9.95 -3.07
C VAL A 78 -14.86 8.93 -2.68
N ILE A 79 -14.43 7.85 -2.04
CA ILE A 79 -15.31 6.81 -1.51
C ILE A 79 -15.75 7.21 -0.10
N LYS A 80 -17.06 7.36 0.10
CA LYS A 80 -17.64 7.67 1.42
C LYS A 80 -17.97 6.39 2.18
N ASN A 81 -17.98 6.48 3.51
CA ASN A 81 -18.39 5.38 4.41
C ASN A 81 -17.58 4.09 4.25
N ARG A 82 -16.35 4.17 3.75
CA ARG A 82 -15.36 3.10 3.81
C ARG A 82 -14.16 3.55 4.60
N ALA A 83 -13.80 2.76 5.60
CA ALA A 83 -12.61 2.97 6.40
C ALA A 83 -11.48 2.04 5.93
N ALA A 84 -10.28 2.61 5.82
CA ALA A 84 -9.02 1.90 5.75
C ALA A 84 -8.07 2.63 6.69
N GLU A 85 -7.16 1.90 7.33
CA GLU A 85 -6.11 2.52 8.15
C GLU A 85 -4.78 2.60 7.41
N TRP A 86 -4.61 1.84 6.32
CA TRP A 86 -3.37 1.73 5.54
C TRP A 86 -3.67 1.72 4.04
N PRO A 87 -2.69 2.06 3.18
CA PRO A 87 -2.87 2.06 1.74
C PRO A 87 -3.25 0.66 1.23
N ARG A 88 -4.32 0.60 0.44
CA ARG A 88 -4.75 -0.63 -0.24
C ARG A 88 -4.51 -0.49 -1.73
N ILE A 89 -4.06 -1.55 -2.37
CA ILE A 89 -3.78 -1.59 -3.81
C ILE A 89 -4.61 -2.70 -4.42
N GLU A 90 -5.19 -2.43 -5.57
CA GLU A 90 -5.99 -3.41 -6.30
C GLU A 90 -5.58 -3.41 -7.77
N ASN A 91 -5.32 -4.59 -8.31
CA ASN A 91 -5.10 -4.78 -9.74
C ASN A 91 -6.04 -5.87 -10.28
N GLN A 92 -5.85 -6.29 -11.52
CA GLN A 92 -6.71 -7.30 -12.16
C GLN A 92 -6.75 -8.64 -11.42
N THR A 93 -5.68 -9.02 -10.72
CA THR A 93 -5.50 -10.37 -10.18
C THR A 93 -5.44 -10.44 -8.66
N HIS A 94 -5.13 -9.33 -7.98
CA HIS A 94 -4.91 -9.29 -6.53
C HIS A 94 -5.53 -8.06 -5.88
N ILE A 95 -5.93 -8.23 -4.62
CA ILE A 95 -6.06 -7.15 -3.64
C ILE A 95 -4.83 -7.16 -2.74
N MET A 96 -4.40 -6.00 -2.27
CA MET A 96 -3.14 -5.85 -1.54
C MET A 96 -3.19 -4.76 -0.49
N VAL A 97 -2.36 -4.87 0.54
CA VAL A 97 -2.16 -3.81 1.53
C VAL A 97 -0.68 -3.51 1.68
N ALA A 98 -0.32 -2.23 1.63
CA ALA A 98 1.02 -1.77 1.95
C ALA A 98 1.09 -1.40 3.44
N GLY A 99 2.00 -2.05 4.17
CA GLY A 99 2.35 -1.72 5.55
C GLY A 99 3.75 -1.16 5.61
N SER A 100 3.96 -0.08 6.36
CA SER A 100 5.26 0.58 6.48
C SER A 100 5.66 0.80 7.93
N ALA A 101 6.83 0.31 8.32
CA ALA A 101 7.35 0.41 9.68
C ALA A 101 8.84 0.00 9.75
N ARG A 102 9.43 0.13 10.94
CA ARG A 102 10.67 -0.55 11.33
C ARG A 102 10.48 -1.26 12.67
N PRO A 103 11.01 -2.50 12.83
CA PRO A 103 11.72 -3.32 11.84
C PRO A 103 10.82 -3.86 10.72
N LEU A 104 11.41 -4.47 9.67
CA LEU A 104 10.66 -5.00 8.51
C LEU A 104 9.54 -5.97 8.93
N MET A 105 9.76 -6.74 10.00
CA MET A 105 8.74 -7.66 10.53
C MET A 105 7.47 -6.95 11.01
N ASP A 106 7.56 -5.70 11.46
CA ASP A 106 6.37 -4.92 11.82
C ASP A 106 5.61 -4.46 10.59
N ALA A 107 6.30 -4.11 9.51
CA ALA A 107 5.68 -3.84 8.20
C ALA A 107 4.95 -5.09 7.67
N VAL A 108 5.56 -6.28 7.79
CA VAL A 108 4.91 -7.57 7.48
C VAL A 108 3.63 -7.74 8.28
N ARG A 109 3.68 -7.54 9.60
CA ARG A 109 2.51 -7.69 10.50
C ARG A 109 1.39 -6.73 10.13
N ILE A 110 1.71 -5.46 9.92
CA ILE A 110 0.74 -4.43 9.52
C ILE A 110 0.04 -4.84 8.23
N ALA A 111 0.81 -5.14 7.18
CA ALA A 111 0.27 -5.47 5.86
C ALA A 111 -0.67 -6.69 5.92
N HIS A 112 -0.29 -7.75 6.63
CA HIS A 112 -1.10 -8.97 6.73
C HIS A 112 -2.34 -8.78 7.62
N VAL A 113 -2.21 -8.12 8.77
CA VAL A 113 -3.35 -7.87 9.66
C VAL A 113 -4.41 -7.01 8.96
N GLU A 114 -3.99 -5.97 8.26
CA GLU A 114 -4.90 -5.09 7.52
C GLU A 114 -5.51 -5.77 6.30
N LEU A 115 -4.77 -6.65 5.61
CA LEU A 115 -5.32 -7.48 4.54
C LEU A 115 -6.35 -8.47 5.07
N THR A 116 -6.09 -9.13 6.21
CA THR A 116 -7.08 -9.98 6.88
C THR A 116 -8.33 -9.19 7.26
N LYS A 117 -8.20 -7.98 7.83
CA LYS A 117 -9.35 -7.11 8.11
C LYS A 117 -10.11 -6.76 6.84
N TRP A 118 -9.42 -6.52 5.73
CA TRP A 118 -10.07 -6.24 4.45
C TRP A 118 -10.91 -7.43 3.97
N LEU A 119 -10.35 -8.65 4.02
CA LEU A 119 -11.07 -9.89 3.70
C LEU A 119 -12.32 -10.07 4.55
N VAL A 120 -12.24 -9.80 5.86
CA VAL A 120 -13.38 -9.94 6.77
C VAL A 120 -14.47 -8.90 6.47
N VAL A 121 -14.10 -7.62 6.39
CA VAL A 121 -15.06 -6.52 6.28
C VAL A 121 -15.75 -6.47 4.92
N ASP A 122 -15.02 -6.73 3.84
CA ASP A 122 -15.52 -6.50 2.48
C ASP A 122 -15.96 -7.78 1.79
N TYR A 123 -15.41 -8.92 2.19
CA TYR A 123 -15.62 -10.19 1.52
C TYR A 123 -16.19 -11.26 2.47
N GLY A 124 -16.55 -10.90 3.71
CA GLY A 124 -17.36 -11.75 4.59
C GLY A 124 -16.66 -13.01 5.12
N PHE A 125 -15.32 -13.08 5.05
CA PHE A 125 -14.58 -14.18 5.65
C PHE A 125 -14.72 -14.17 7.19
N ASP A 126 -14.71 -15.35 7.82
CA ASP A 126 -14.34 -15.43 9.23
C ASP A 126 -12.88 -14.99 9.42
N LYS A 127 -12.58 -14.38 10.56
CA LYS A 127 -11.25 -13.84 10.86
C LYS A 127 -10.15 -14.91 10.81
N TRP A 128 -10.39 -16.08 11.40
CA TRP A 128 -9.39 -17.13 11.49
C TRP A 128 -9.26 -17.89 10.17
N GLU A 129 -10.37 -18.08 9.46
CA GLU A 129 -10.36 -18.61 8.10
C GLU A 129 -9.61 -17.69 7.13
N ALA A 130 -9.85 -16.38 7.19
CA ALA A 130 -9.12 -15.40 6.39
C ALA A 130 -7.60 -15.50 6.62
N LEU A 131 -7.17 -15.60 7.89
CA LEU A 131 -5.76 -15.74 8.22
C LEU A 131 -5.19 -17.07 7.71
N GLN A 132 -5.92 -18.17 7.90
CA GLN A 132 -5.50 -19.50 7.47
C GLN A 132 -5.35 -19.58 5.95
N VAL A 133 -6.33 -19.09 5.18
CA VAL A 133 -6.27 -19.06 3.72
C VAL A 133 -5.18 -18.11 3.24
N LEU A 134 -5.07 -16.91 3.83
CA LEU A 134 -4.00 -15.96 3.51
C LEU A 134 -2.62 -16.58 3.71
N SER A 135 -2.44 -17.44 4.71
CA SER A 135 -1.18 -18.17 4.91
C SER A 135 -0.86 -19.21 3.82
N GLN A 136 -1.86 -19.71 3.08
CA GLN A 136 -1.65 -20.72 2.04
C GLN A 136 -1.52 -20.12 0.64
N VAL A 137 -2.29 -19.05 0.35
CA VAL A 137 -2.39 -18.47 -1.00
C VAL A 137 -1.90 -17.05 -1.09
N GLY A 138 -1.69 -16.39 0.05
CA GLY A 138 -1.15 -15.05 0.12
C GLY A 138 0.28 -15.00 -0.38
N THR A 139 0.62 -13.90 -1.02
CA THR A 139 2.00 -13.58 -1.39
C THR A 139 2.35 -12.21 -0.82
N MET A 140 3.64 -11.89 -0.73
CA MET A 140 4.06 -10.55 -0.36
C MET A 140 5.27 -10.13 -1.18
N ARG A 141 5.45 -8.82 -1.32
CA ARG A 141 6.65 -8.22 -1.90
C ARG A 141 7.25 -7.21 -0.93
N VAL A 142 8.57 -7.08 -1.01
CA VAL A 142 9.30 -6.01 -0.31
C VAL A 142 9.33 -4.81 -1.24
N GLY A 143 8.75 -3.69 -0.80
CA GLY A 143 8.82 -2.42 -1.52
C GLY A 143 10.23 -1.86 -1.43
N ASN A 144 10.54 -1.21 -0.31
CA ASN A 144 11.90 -0.80 0.07
C ASN A 144 12.34 -1.38 1.43
N VAL A 145 13.67 -1.41 1.62
CA VAL A 145 14.34 -1.60 2.92
C VAL A 145 15.40 -0.54 3.19
N VAL A 146 15.31 0.60 2.51
CA VAL A 146 16.34 1.66 2.53
C VAL A 146 15.84 2.95 3.20
N ASP A 147 14.55 3.22 3.10
CA ASP A 147 13.90 4.42 3.64
C ASP A 147 13.80 4.44 5.16
N PRO A 148 13.53 5.62 5.77
CA PRO A 148 13.29 5.76 7.20
C PRO A 148 12.29 4.76 7.79
N ASN A 149 11.29 4.34 7.02
CA ASN A 149 10.44 3.18 7.29
C ASN A 149 10.52 2.22 6.10
N TYR A 150 10.49 0.91 6.36
CA TYR A 150 10.47 -0.09 5.30
C TYR A 150 9.04 -0.41 4.91
N THR A 151 8.83 -0.83 3.67
CA THR A 151 7.49 -1.14 3.15
C THR A 151 7.37 -2.60 2.70
N ILE A 152 6.30 -3.27 3.15
CA ILE A 152 5.86 -4.59 2.68
C ILE A 152 4.50 -4.46 2.03
N VAL A 153 4.29 -5.13 0.90
CA VAL A 153 2.98 -5.26 0.26
C VAL A 153 2.50 -6.70 0.38
N ALA A 154 1.51 -6.96 1.24
CA ALA A 154 0.84 -8.25 1.34
C ALA A 154 -0.26 -8.34 0.27
N LYS A 155 -0.44 -9.50 -0.36
CA LYS A 155 -1.28 -9.69 -1.55
C LYS A 155 -2.16 -10.93 -1.40
N PHE A 156 -3.42 -10.82 -1.80
CA PHE A 156 -4.37 -11.92 -1.86
C PHE A 156 -4.93 -12.10 -3.28
N PRO A 157 -4.91 -13.31 -3.87
CA PRO A 157 -5.42 -13.54 -5.22
C PRO A 157 -6.95 -13.41 -5.29
N LYS A 158 -7.44 -12.57 -6.19
CA LYS A 158 -8.88 -12.31 -6.38
C LYS A 158 -9.69 -13.54 -6.75
N LYS A 159 -9.08 -14.54 -7.40
CA LYS A 159 -9.73 -15.81 -7.77
C LYS A 159 -10.27 -16.61 -6.57
N TYR A 160 -9.84 -16.29 -5.35
CA TYR A 160 -10.31 -16.90 -4.11
C TYR A 160 -11.23 -15.99 -3.30
N LEU A 161 -11.58 -14.80 -3.82
CA LEU A 161 -12.60 -13.97 -3.20
C LEU A 161 -13.98 -14.54 -3.53
N PRO A 162 -14.92 -14.50 -2.58
CA PRO A 162 -16.31 -14.85 -2.84
C PRO A 162 -16.91 -13.91 -3.89
N CYS A 163 -17.84 -14.47 -4.67
CA CYS A 163 -18.59 -13.77 -5.71
C CYS A 163 -19.50 -12.68 -5.13
#